data_AF-A0A7K4CJD3-F1
#
_entry.id   AF-A0A7K4CJD3-F1
#
_cell.length_a   1.000
_cell.length_b   1.000
_cell.length_c   1.000
_cell.angle_alpha   90.00
_cell.angle_beta   90.00
_cell.angle_gamma   90.00
#
_symmetry.space_group_name_H-M   'P 1'
#
loop_
_entity.id
_entity.type
_entity.pdbx_description
1 polymer ?
#
loop_
_entity_poly.entity_id
_entity_poly.type
_entity_poly.pdbx_seq_one_letter_code
_entity_poly.pdbx_strand_id
1 'polypeptide(L)'
;MKWILALLLTIAIIKSVAGAPDEVIGRVVSIISGGSFGIEMKTQDPRVNHIDSVKLADIEAPSTLSPVGKDAREYADSILKNKTVSIDIDDNASSGRNEWNQLICVIYLMDSYNRLIWPPVNRIMVDSGHAVLNDDKSNEFNASTWWKDPTMLLEGKAISKPTNLVSAPPANSEKDLSSTSVLEKDPHSTSVLEKNPTSGGVNIGYR
;
A
#
# COMPACT_ATOMS: atom_id res chain seq x y z
N MET A 1 -57.65 -14.39 21.26
CA MET A 1 -56.69 -14.55 20.16
C MET A 1 -55.66 -13.41 20.26
N LYS A 2 -54.50 -13.62 20.91
CA LYS A 2 -53.52 -12.55 21.21
C LYS A 2 -52.04 -13.01 21.23
N TRP A 3 -51.69 -14.06 20.48
CA TRP A 3 -50.37 -14.73 20.57
C TRP A 3 -49.77 -15.14 19.21
N ILE A 4 -50.08 -14.43 18.13
CA ILE A 4 -49.60 -14.75 16.76
C ILE A 4 -48.83 -13.58 16.12
N LEU A 5 -48.97 -12.35 16.62
CA LEU A 5 -48.33 -11.15 16.05
C LEU A 5 -46.96 -10.82 16.70
N ALA A 6 -46.16 -11.85 16.97
CA ALA A 6 -44.91 -11.75 17.76
C ALA A 6 -43.72 -12.52 17.15
N LEU A 7 -43.73 -12.75 15.82
CA LEU A 7 -42.68 -13.50 15.12
C LEU A 7 -42.29 -12.85 13.77
N LEU A 8 -42.24 -11.52 13.73
CA LEU A 8 -41.89 -10.75 12.53
C LEU A 8 -41.09 -9.46 12.85
N LEU A 9 -40.34 -9.45 13.96
CA LEU A 9 -39.56 -8.29 14.42
C LEU A 9 -38.22 -8.69 15.07
N THR A 10 -37.50 -9.64 14.48
CA THR A 10 -36.12 -10.00 14.90
C THR A 10 -35.36 -10.69 13.75
N ILE A 11 -34.95 -9.92 12.73
CA ILE A 11 -33.73 -10.08 11.91
C ILE A 11 -33.49 -8.73 11.20
N ALA A 12 -33.23 -7.71 12.02
CA ALA A 12 -32.47 -6.54 11.59
C ALA A 12 -31.02 -6.81 12.00
N ILE A 13 -30.32 -7.68 11.26
CA ILE A 13 -28.89 -7.88 11.47
C ILE A 13 -28.20 -6.57 11.07
N ILE A 14 -27.64 -5.91 12.07
CA ILE A 14 -26.98 -4.62 11.91
C ILE A 14 -25.70 -4.85 11.09
N LYS A 15 -25.76 -4.61 9.77
CA LYS A 15 -24.56 -4.43 8.95
C LYS A 15 -23.90 -3.11 9.38
N SER A 16 -23.06 -3.21 10.40
CA SER A 16 -22.15 -2.16 10.86
C SER A 16 -20.85 -2.79 11.33
N VAL A 17 -20.30 -3.68 10.48
CA VAL A 17 -18.84 -3.73 10.33
C VAL A 17 -18.46 -2.33 9.84
N ALA A 18 -17.72 -1.59 10.66
CA ALA A 18 -16.90 -0.51 10.13
C ALA A 18 -15.65 -1.19 9.58
N GLY A 19 -15.28 -0.90 8.33
CA GLY A 19 -14.06 -1.44 7.71
C GLY A 19 -12.89 -1.36 8.69
N ALA A 20 -12.40 -2.53 9.07
CA ALA A 20 -11.37 -2.68 10.07
C ALA A 20 -10.07 -3.00 9.31
N PRO A 21 -9.00 -2.20 9.47
CA PRO A 21 -7.82 -2.28 8.61
C PRO A 21 -6.91 -3.50 8.93
N ASP A 22 -7.49 -4.59 9.39
CA ASP A 22 -6.88 -5.85 9.81
C ASP A 22 -7.45 -7.10 9.08
N GLU A 23 -8.26 -6.92 8.02
CA GLU A 23 -8.89 -8.03 7.29
C GLU A 23 -7.88 -9.05 6.73
N VAL A 24 -6.95 -8.60 5.89
CA VAL A 24 -5.99 -9.48 5.21
C VAL A 24 -4.57 -8.94 5.32
N ILE A 25 -3.62 -9.78 5.72
CA ILE A 25 -2.21 -9.45 5.77
C ILE A 25 -1.49 -10.19 4.64
N GLY A 26 -0.62 -9.49 3.91
CA GLY A 26 0.17 -10.07 2.82
C GLY A 26 1.56 -9.46 2.67
N ARG A 27 2.38 -10.02 1.78
CA ARG A 27 3.70 -9.51 1.38
C ARG A 27 3.70 -9.15 -0.10
N VAL A 28 4.12 -7.94 -0.46
CA VAL A 28 4.16 -7.52 -1.86
C VAL A 28 5.31 -8.22 -2.59
N VAL A 29 4.99 -8.98 -3.65
CA VAL A 29 5.94 -9.82 -4.41
C VAL A 29 6.32 -9.21 -5.77
N SER A 30 5.43 -8.43 -6.39
CA SER A 30 5.68 -7.77 -7.68
C SER A 30 4.99 -6.41 -7.74
N ILE A 31 5.49 -5.49 -8.56
CA ILE A 31 4.88 -4.18 -8.80
C ILE A 31 4.52 -4.11 -10.28
N ILE A 32 3.30 -3.65 -10.58
CA ILE A 32 2.75 -3.61 -11.94
C ILE A 32 2.74 -2.16 -12.43
N SER A 33 2.27 -1.23 -11.59
CA SER A 33 2.28 0.22 -11.80
C SER A 33 2.41 0.95 -10.45
N GLY A 34 2.38 2.29 -10.45
CA GLY A 34 2.23 3.05 -9.20
C GLY A 34 0.89 2.81 -8.48
N GLY A 35 -0.13 2.32 -9.19
CA GLY A 35 -1.46 2.04 -8.65
C GLY A 35 -1.79 0.56 -8.48
N SER A 36 -0.87 -0.36 -8.79
CA SER A 36 -1.16 -1.80 -8.76
C SER A 36 0.06 -2.70 -8.57
N PHE A 37 -0.12 -3.80 -7.84
CA PHE A 37 0.94 -4.72 -7.44
C PHE A 37 0.42 -6.15 -7.22
N GLY A 38 1.32 -7.14 -7.23
CA GLY A 38 1.03 -8.53 -6.87
C GLY A 38 1.45 -8.84 -5.44
N ILE A 39 0.63 -9.62 -4.72
CA ILE A 39 0.76 -9.87 -3.29
C ILE A 39 0.65 -11.38 -2.96
N GLU A 40 1.44 -11.82 -1.98
CA GLU A 40 1.39 -13.14 -1.36
C GLU A 40 0.66 -13.04 -0.03
N MET A 41 -0.49 -13.69 0.10
CA MET A 41 -1.33 -13.62 1.30
C MET A 41 -0.77 -14.48 2.42
N LYS A 42 -0.74 -13.92 3.64
CA LYS A 42 -0.28 -14.56 4.89
C LYS A 42 -1.45 -15.01 5.78
N THR A 43 -2.58 -14.33 5.71
CA THR A 43 -3.85 -14.77 6.31
C THR A 43 -4.74 -15.45 5.27
N GLN A 44 -5.79 -16.14 5.71
CA GLN A 44 -6.82 -16.73 4.86
C GLN A 44 -8.10 -15.91 4.96
N ASP A 45 -8.65 -15.52 3.82
CA ASP A 45 -9.94 -14.84 3.67
C ASP A 45 -10.66 -15.43 2.44
N PRO A 46 -11.99 -15.66 2.47
CA PRO A 46 -12.72 -16.27 1.35
C PRO A 46 -12.73 -15.44 0.05
N ARG A 47 -12.38 -14.15 0.11
CA ARG A 47 -12.27 -13.24 -1.05
C ARG A 47 -10.93 -13.34 -1.77
N VAL A 48 -9.88 -13.94 -1.17
CA VAL A 48 -8.49 -13.84 -1.66
C VAL A 48 -7.86 -15.17 -2.07
N ASN A 49 -6.93 -15.11 -3.02
CA ASN A 49 -6.07 -16.23 -3.42
C ASN A 49 -4.73 -16.18 -2.67
N HIS A 50 -3.97 -17.28 -2.66
CA HIS A 50 -2.63 -17.30 -2.03
C HIS A 50 -1.65 -16.31 -2.68
N ILE A 51 -1.69 -16.18 -4.00
CA ILE A 51 -1.06 -15.09 -4.76
C ILE A 51 -2.18 -14.33 -5.47
N ASP A 52 -2.21 -13.01 -5.33
CA ASP A 52 -3.28 -12.16 -5.86
C ASP A 52 -2.77 -10.84 -6.44
N SER A 53 -3.65 -10.05 -7.06
CA SER A 53 -3.36 -8.75 -7.66
C SER A 53 -4.22 -7.66 -7.01
N VAL A 54 -3.62 -6.51 -6.73
CA VAL A 54 -4.26 -5.36 -6.07
C VAL A 54 -4.25 -4.14 -7.00
N LYS A 55 -5.35 -3.38 -6.99
CA LYS A 55 -5.48 -1.99 -7.46
C LYS A 55 -5.77 -1.11 -6.25
N LEU A 56 -4.99 -0.05 -6.09
CA LEU A 56 -5.20 0.94 -5.03
C LEU A 56 -6.49 1.72 -5.31
N ALA A 57 -7.40 1.73 -4.32
CA ALA A 57 -8.66 2.44 -4.34
C ALA A 57 -8.48 3.98 -4.36
N ASP A 58 -9.47 4.66 -4.95
CA ASP A 58 -9.60 6.11 -5.16
C ASP A 58 -8.36 6.86 -5.70
N ILE A 59 -7.42 6.16 -6.34
CA ILE A 59 -6.26 6.80 -6.99
C ILE A 59 -6.01 6.28 -8.40
N GLU A 60 -5.50 7.15 -9.27
CA GLU A 60 -5.05 6.78 -10.61
C GLU A 60 -3.56 7.12 -10.80
N ALA A 61 -2.79 6.16 -11.31
CA ALA A 61 -1.35 6.29 -11.49
C ALA A 61 -1.02 6.47 -12.98
N PRO A 62 -0.03 7.30 -13.35
CA PRO A 62 0.29 7.52 -14.76
C PRO A 62 0.68 6.22 -15.49
N SER A 63 0.26 6.09 -16.76
CA SER A 63 0.52 4.89 -17.56
C SER A 63 2.01 4.54 -17.63
N THR A 64 2.36 3.29 -17.34
CA THR A 64 3.75 2.76 -17.31
C THR A 64 4.47 2.78 -18.66
N LEU A 65 3.78 3.14 -19.74
CA LEU A 65 4.40 3.43 -21.04
C LEU A 65 5.09 4.81 -21.04
N SER A 66 4.56 5.77 -20.29
CA SER A 66 5.11 7.12 -20.11
C SER A 66 6.35 7.12 -19.18
N PRO A 67 7.21 8.16 -19.21
CA PRO A 67 8.28 8.32 -18.23
C PRO A 67 7.76 8.42 -16.80
N VAL A 68 6.74 9.25 -16.56
CA VAL A 68 6.16 9.49 -15.23
C VAL A 68 5.53 8.22 -14.64
N GLY A 69 4.94 7.35 -15.47
CA GLY A 69 4.40 6.07 -15.00
C GLY A 69 5.46 5.00 -14.69
N LYS A 70 6.69 5.16 -15.20
CA LYS A 70 7.83 4.29 -14.83
C LYS A 70 8.41 4.74 -13.50
N ASP A 71 8.62 6.04 -13.36
CA ASP A 71 8.99 6.73 -12.12
C ASP A 71 8.02 6.39 -10.97
N ALA A 72 6.71 6.52 -11.19
CA ALA A 72 5.67 6.10 -10.24
C ALA A 72 5.71 4.61 -9.86
N ARG A 73 6.06 3.72 -10.80
CA ARG A 73 6.24 2.28 -10.53
C ARG A 73 7.53 2.00 -9.74
N GLU A 74 8.59 2.76 -9.99
CA GLU A 74 9.89 2.63 -9.32
C GLU A 74 9.84 3.19 -7.88
N TYR A 75 9.12 4.30 -7.68
CA TYR A 75 8.76 4.77 -6.33
C TYR A 75 7.92 3.72 -5.58
N ALA A 76 6.87 3.18 -6.21
CA ALA A 76 6.06 2.12 -5.60
C ALA A 76 6.88 0.88 -5.22
N ASP A 77 7.84 0.43 -6.05
CA ASP A 77 8.76 -0.66 -5.69
C ASP A 77 9.62 -0.29 -4.48
N SER A 78 10.19 0.93 -4.43
CA SER A 78 11.01 1.38 -3.30
C SER A 78 10.27 1.35 -1.94
N ILE A 79 8.96 1.64 -1.92
CA ILE A 79 8.16 1.67 -0.68
C ILE A 79 7.42 0.37 -0.38
N LEU A 80 6.95 -0.38 -1.38
CA LEU A 80 6.13 -1.60 -1.18
C LEU A 80 6.91 -2.92 -1.29
N LYS A 81 7.95 -3.01 -2.13
CA LYS A 81 8.54 -4.30 -2.51
C LYS A 81 9.06 -5.06 -1.30
N ASN A 82 8.65 -6.33 -1.18
CA ASN A 82 8.94 -7.22 -0.05
C ASN A 82 8.45 -6.73 1.34
N LYS A 83 7.74 -5.60 1.45
CA LYS A 83 7.11 -5.21 2.71
C LYS A 83 5.94 -6.14 3.04
N THR A 84 5.62 -6.21 4.32
CA THR A 84 4.32 -6.75 4.78
C THR A 84 3.34 -5.59 4.86
N VAL A 85 2.12 -5.81 4.40
CA VAL A 85 1.03 -4.84 4.41
C VAL A 85 -0.24 -5.46 4.99
N SER A 86 -1.07 -4.61 5.59
CA SER A 86 -2.47 -4.91 5.84
C SER A 86 -3.32 -4.36 4.70
N ILE A 87 -4.41 -5.06 4.40
CA ILE A 87 -5.30 -4.84 3.27
C ILE A 87 -6.71 -4.67 3.81
N ASP A 88 -7.37 -3.61 3.36
CA ASP A 88 -8.76 -3.25 3.58
C ASP A 88 -9.45 -3.44 2.21
N ILE A 89 -10.34 -4.42 2.06
CA ILE A 89 -10.87 -4.87 0.75
C ILE A 89 -12.29 -4.37 0.54
N ASP A 90 -12.59 -3.86 -0.65
CA ASP A 90 -13.94 -3.40 -1.03
C ASP A 90 -15.04 -4.45 -0.77
N ASP A 91 -15.99 -4.12 0.10
CA ASP A 91 -17.16 -4.95 0.44
C ASP A 91 -18.43 -4.54 -0.37
N ASN A 92 -18.35 -3.51 -1.22
CA ASN A 92 -19.44 -3.08 -2.11
C ASN A 92 -19.62 -4.02 -3.31
N ALA A 93 -18.54 -4.43 -3.97
CA ALA A 93 -18.58 -5.50 -4.97
C ALA A 93 -18.68 -6.88 -4.28
N SER A 94 -19.47 -7.80 -4.85
CA SER A 94 -19.65 -9.17 -4.30
C SER A 94 -18.39 -10.05 -4.30
N SER A 95 -17.26 -9.52 -4.76
CA SER A 95 -15.94 -10.12 -4.82
C SER A 95 -14.81 -9.18 -4.40
N GLY A 96 -15.09 -7.89 -4.11
CA GLY A 96 -14.10 -6.83 -3.89
C GLY A 96 -13.15 -6.58 -5.05
N ARG A 97 -13.56 -6.82 -6.30
CA ARG A 97 -12.68 -6.83 -7.48
C ARG A 97 -13.18 -6.04 -8.69
N ASN A 98 -12.21 -5.50 -9.44
CA ASN A 98 -12.42 -4.89 -10.75
C ASN A 98 -12.51 -5.92 -11.91
N GLU A 99 -12.74 -5.44 -13.13
CA GLU A 99 -12.90 -6.26 -14.34
C GLU A 99 -11.62 -7.04 -14.75
N TRP A 100 -10.46 -6.64 -14.24
CA TRP A 100 -9.19 -7.36 -14.40
C TRP A 100 -8.93 -8.36 -13.25
N ASN A 101 -9.96 -8.66 -12.46
CA ASN A 101 -9.93 -9.55 -11.29
C ASN A 101 -8.96 -9.09 -10.18
N GLN A 102 -8.58 -7.81 -10.14
CA GLN A 102 -7.73 -7.27 -9.07
C GLN A 102 -8.59 -6.85 -7.88
N LEU A 103 -8.13 -7.13 -6.67
CA LEU A 103 -8.72 -6.62 -5.43
C LEU A 103 -8.64 -5.09 -5.41
N ILE A 104 -9.75 -4.42 -5.09
CA ILE A 104 -9.82 -2.96 -4.88
C ILE A 104 -9.58 -2.71 -3.39
N CYS A 105 -8.51 -1.98 -3.04
CA CYS A 105 -8.08 -1.90 -1.64
C CYS A 105 -7.56 -0.54 -1.18
N VAL A 106 -7.72 -0.26 0.11
CA VAL A 106 -6.84 0.64 0.87
C VAL A 106 -5.74 -0.19 1.54
N ILE A 107 -4.49 0.28 1.46
CA ILE A 107 -3.30 -0.49 1.84
C ILE A 107 -2.50 0.22 2.92
N TYR A 108 -2.16 -0.51 3.99
CA TYR A 108 -1.38 0.01 5.12
C TYR A 108 -0.04 -0.72 5.22
N LEU A 109 1.07 0.02 5.30
CA LEU A 109 2.37 -0.57 5.60
C LEU A 109 2.38 -1.11 7.03
N MET A 110 3.05 -2.25 7.26
CA MET A 110 3.24 -2.81 8.60
C MET A 110 4.70 -2.71 9.03
N ASP A 111 4.93 -2.39 10.31
CA ASP A 111 6.26 -2.40 10.91
C ASP A 111 6.69 -3.82 11.36
N SER A 112 7.91 -3.94 11.89
CA SER A 112 8.48 -5.19 12.41
C SER A 112 7.74 -5.81 13.61
N TYR A 113 6.78 -5.07 14.19
CA TYR A 113 5.94 -5.49 15.31
C TYR A 113 4.48 -5.72 14.87
N ASN A 114 4.24 -5.81 13.56
CA ASN A 114 2.93 -5.93 12.92
C ASN A 114 1.96 -4.77 13.26
N ARG A 115 2.48 -3.57 13.56
CA ARG A 115 1.66 -2.37 13.77
C ARG A 115 1.42 -1.67 12.43
N LEU A 116 0.22 -1.15 12.23
CA LEU A 116 -0.15 -0.36 11.06
C LEU A 116 0.57 0.99 11.09
N ILE A 117 1.17 1.36 9.97
CA ILE A 117 1.80 2.66 9.74
C ILE A 117 0.80 3.54 8.99
N TRP A 118 0.60 4.75 9.51
CA TRP A 118 -0.21 5.80 8.88
C TRP A 118 0.72 6.84 8.21
N PRO A 119 0.37 7.42 7.04
CA PRO A 119 -0.86 7.26 6.25
C PRO A 119 -0.89 5.98 5.38
N PRO A 120 -2.07 5.58 4.84
CA PRO A 120 -2.17 4.50 3.87
C PRO A 120 -1.35 4.80 2.60
N VAL A 121 -0.92 3.74 1.93
CA VAL A 121 -0.11 3.81 0.70
C VAL A 121 -0.85 4.55 -0.41
N ASN A 122 -2.18 4.43 -0.49
CA ASN A 122 -3.02 5.19 -1.43
C ASN A 122 -2.74 6.70 -1.30
N ARG A 123 -2.67 7.22 -0.07
CA ARG A 123 -2.31 8.61 0.21
C ARG A 123 -0.82 8.87 -0.06
N ILE A 124 0.08 7.97 0.33
CA ILE A 124 1.53 8.15 0.09
C ILE A 124 1.82 8.34 -1.41
N MET A 125 1.16 7.58 -2.30
CA MET A 125 1.34 7.72 -3.74
C MET A 125 0.88 9.07 -4.29
N VAL A 126 -0.16 9.70 -3.71
CA VAL A 126 -0.64 11.02 -4.15
C VAL A 126 0.12 12.17 -3.49
N ASP A 127 0.37 12.12 -2.18
CA ASP A 127 1.16 13.13 -1.45
C ASP A 127 2.61 13.22 -1.99
N SER A 128 3.12 12.18 -2.65
CA SER A 128 4.43 12.16 -3.33
C SER A 128 4.38 12.49 -4.84
N GLY A 129 3.20 12.70 -5.44
CA GLY A 129 3.03 13.07 -6.85
C GLY A 129 3.06 11.92 -7.87
N HIS A 130 3.14 10.66 -7.42
CA HIS A 130 3.21 9.47 -8.28
C HIS A 130 1.83 8.92 -8.67
N ALA A 131 0.76 9.46 -8.09
CA ALA A 131 -0.63 9.22 -8.47
C ALA A 131 -1.46 10.49 -8.28
N VAL A 132 -2.67 10.52 -8.86
CA VAL A 132 -3.68 11.55 -8.60
C VAL A 132 -4.88 10.95 -7.87
N LEU A 133 -5.58 11.76 -7.10
CA LEU A 133 -6.86 11.38 -6.49
C LEU A 133 -7.93 11.16 -7.58
N ASN A 134 -8.63 10.04 -7.51
CA ASN A 134 -9.70 9.64 -8.42
C ASN A 134 -10.80 8.88 -7.65
N ASP A 135 -11.55 9.62 -6.83
CA ASP A 135 -12.65 9.19 -5.96
C ASP A 135 -13.73 8.37 -6.72
N ASP A 136 -13.64 7.04 -6.70
CA ASP A 136 -14.52 6.15 -7.49
C ASP A 136 -15.75 5.75 -6.67
N LYS A 137 -16.95 5.95 -7.23
CA LYS A 137 -18.24 5.73 -6.55
C LYS A 137 -18.83 4.34 -6.77
N SER A 138 -18.06 3.42 -7.37
CA SER A 138 -18.39 2.00 -7.47
C SER A 138 -17.89 1.18 -6.27
N ASN A 139 -16.80 1.61 -5.63
CA ASN A 139 -16.25 0.99 -4.41
C ASN A 139 -16.82 1.66 -3.14
N GLU A 140 -16.57 1.10 -1.95
CA GLU A 140 -17.07 1.64 -0.67
C GLU A 140 -16.24 2.77 -0.06
N PHE A 141 -14.99 2.90 -0.50
CA PHE A 141 -14.03 3.83 0.06
C PHE A 141 -14.35 5.29 -0.28
N ASN A 142 -13.70 6.17 0.46
CA ASN A 142 -13.80 7.60 0.27
C ASN A 142 -12.50 8.21 0.75
N ALA A 143 -11.70 8.77 -0.16
CA ALA A 143 -10.39 9.29 0.19
C ALA A 143 -10.46 10.40 1.25
N SER A 144 -11.55 11.19 1.31
CA SER A 144 -11.73 12.20 2.37
C SER A 144 -11.90 11.60 3.77
N THR A 145 -12.19 10.30 3.89
CA THR A 145 -12.16 9.56 5.17
C THR A 145 -10.72 9.18 5.51
N TRP A 146 -10.01 8.51 4.61
CA TRP A 146 -8.65 8.02 4.86
C TRP A 146 -7.52 9.04 4.62
N TRP A 147 -7.83 10.29 4.26
CA TRP A 147 -6.87 11.41 4.33
C TRP A 147 -6.70 11.98 5.74
N LYS A 148 -7.76 11.91 6.55
CA LYS A 148 -7.81 12.52 7.90
C LYS A 148 -6.91 11.75 8.85
N ASP A 149 -6.20 12.45 9.71
CA ASP A 149 -5.43 11.80 10.78
C ASP A 149 -6.37 10.95 11.66
N PRO A 150 -6.02 9.68 11.98
CA PRO A 150 -6.89 8.80 12.75
C PRO A 150 -7.21 9.34 14.14
N THR A 151 -6.39 10.25 14.69
CA THR A 151 -6.67 10.97 15.93
C THR A 151 -7.98 11.77 15.83
N MET A 152 -8.25 12.41 14.69
CA MET A 152 -9.50 13.16 14.45
C MET A 152 -10.73 12.26 14.21
N LEU A 153 -10.54 10.96 13.95
CA LEU A 153 -11.66 10.00 13.88
C LEU A 153 -12.09 9.53 15.28
N LEU A 154 -11.17 9.55 16.27
CA LEU A 154 -11.44 9.13 17.65
C LEU A 154 -12.23 10.17 18.46
N GLU A 155 -12.10 11.47 18.15
CA GLU A 155 -12.90 12.52 18.81
C GLU A 155 -14.40 12.45 18.47
N GLY A 156 -14.74 11.89 17.30
CA GLY A 156 -16.13 11.79 16.82
C GLY A 156 -16.88 10.51 17.19
N LYS A 157 -16.22 9.50 17.80
CA LYS A 157 -16.81 8.18 18.04
C LYS A 157 -16.47 7.67 19.45
N ALA A 158 -17.49 7.42 20.26
CA ALA A 158 -17.32 7.10 21.69
C ALA A 158 -16.42 5.87 21.90
N ILE A 159 -15.55 5.97 22.91
CA ILE A 159 -14.35 5.15 23.12
C ILE A 159 -14.63 3.63 23.10
N SER A 160 -14.21 2.97 22.03
CA SER A 160 -13.53 1.68 22.11
C SER A 160 -12.07 1.90 21.68
N LYS A 161 -11.11 1.42 22.49
CA LYS A 161 -9.71 1.89 22.46
C LYS A 161 -8.84 1.04 21.51
N PRO A 162 -8.41 1.54 20.34
CA PRO A 162 -7.35 0.89 19.58
C PRO A 162 -6.03 1.19 20.29
N THR A 163 -5.30 0.16 20.70
CA THR A 163 -3.97 0.34 21.32
C THR A 163 -2.91 0.12 20.23
N ASN A 164 -1.95 1.06 20.13
CA ASN A 164 -0.85 1.09 19.16
C ASN A 164 -1.18 1.59 17.74
N LEU A 165 -1.62 2.85 17.63
CA LEU A 165 -1.20 3.69 16.48
C LEU A 165 0.09 4.41 16.87
N VAL A 166 1.11 4.35 16.01
CA VAL A 166 2.36 5.10 16.18
C VAL A 166 2.49 6.04 14.97
N SER A 167 2.41 7.34 15.23
CA SER A 167 2.71 8.36 14.23
C SER A 167 4.20 8.31 13.85
N ALA A 168 4.50 8.54 12.58
CA ALA A 168 5.87 8.56 12.09
C ALA A 168 6.67 9.69 12.78
N PRO A 169 7.96 9.48 13.15
CA PRO A 169 8.79 10.54 13.70
C PRO A 169 8.95 11.71 12.72
N PRO A 170 8.92 12.97 13.19
CA PRO A 170 9.19 14.12 12.32
C PRO A 170 10.64 14.09 11.83
N ALA A 171 10.84 14.32 10.53
CA ALA A 171 12.16 14.45 9.94
C ALA A 171 12.82 15.77 10.37
N ASN A 172 13.60 15.74 11.45
CA ASN A 172 14.37 16.89 11.91
C ASN A 172 15.62 17.09 11.05
N SER A 173 15.86 18.34 10.65
CA SER A 173 17.02 18.76 9.87
C SER A 173 18.25 18.93 10.77
N GLU A 174 19.34 18.24 10.47
CA GLU A 174 20.65 18.54 11.05
C GLU A 174 21.63 19.04 9.97
N LYS A 175 22.37 20.09 10.32
CA LYS A 175 23.42 20.73 9.53
C LYS A 175 24.64 20.90 10.43
N ASP A 176 25.82 20.79 9.81
CA ASP A 176 27.11 21.27 10.30
C ASP A 176 27.67 20.60 11.60
N LEU A 177 28.97 20.30 11.75
CA LEU A 177 30.05 20.10 10.76
C LEU A 177 31.27 19.40 11.44
N SER A 178 32.20 18.91 10.60
CA SER A 178 33.67 18.89 10.83
C SER A 178 34.36 17.59 11.29
N SER A 179 35.21 17.06 10.37
CA SER A 179 36.55 16.45 10.58
C SER A 179 36.69 15.26 11.57
N THR A 180 37.24 14.09 11.17
CA THR A 180 38.68 13.84 10.86
C THR A 180 38.82 12.34 10.48
N SER A 181 39.61 11.82 9.52
CA SER A 181 40.47 12.35 8.44
C SER A 181 40.85 11.24 7.41
N VAL A 182 41.14 11.64 6.16
CA VAL A 182 42.08 11.04 5.18
C VAL A 182 42.18 9.50 5.04
N LEU A 183 41.78 8.99 3.88
CA LEU A 183 42.63 8.12 3.04
C LEU A 183 42.33 8.39 1.55
N GLU A 184 43.34 8.27 0.70
CA GLU A 184 43.43 8.96 -0.60
C GLU A 184 43.49 7.99 -1.80
N LYS A 185 42.80 8.32 -2.91
CA LYS A 185 43.01 7.64 -4.21
C LYS A 185 42.53 8.47 -5.41
N ASP A 186 43.21 8.31 -6.54
CA ASP A 186 43.21 9.23 -7.68
C ASP A 186 41.88 9.45 -8.44
N PRO A 187 41.67 10.66 -9.01
CA PRO A 187 40.48 11.03 -9.78
C PRO A 187 40.54 10.66 -11.29
N HIS A 188 41.51 9.86 -11.75
CA HIS A 188 41.71 9.55 -13.17
C HIS A 188 41.62 8.04 -13.48
N SER A 189 40.41 7.48 -13.40
CA SER A 189 40.11 6.14 -13.95
C SER A 189 38.81 6.16 -14.75
N THR A 190 38.95 6.28 -16.07
CA THR A 190 37.83 6.31 -17.03
C THR A 190 37.51 4.92 -17.59
N SER A 191 36.22 4.58 -17.62
CA SER A 191 35.57 3.62 -18.55
C SER A 191 36.31 2.32 -18.91
N VAL A 192 35.82 1.18 -18.43
CA VAL A 192 36.24 -0.16 -18.91
C VAL A 192 35.03 -0.91 -19.50
N LEU A 193 34.68 -0.56 -20.74
CA LEU A 193 33.82 -1.38 -21.61
C LEU A 193 34.69 -2.32 -22.46
N GLU A 194 35.19 -3.41 -21.86
CA GLU A 194 35.94 -4.43 -22.60
C GLU A 194 35.03 -5.28 -23.48
N LYS A 195 34.92 -4.89 -24.75
CA LYS A 195 34.25 -5.67 -25.79
C LYS A 195 35.17 -6.78 -26.32
N ASN A 196 35.08 -7.97 -25.72
CA ASN A 196 35.80 -9.15 -26.20
C ASN A 196 35.23 -9.60 -27.57
N PRO A 197 36.04 -9.64 -28.66
CA PRO A 197 35.51 -9.75 -30.03
C PRO A 197 35.11 -11.17 -30.47
N THR A 198 35.27 -12.19 -29.62
CA THR A 198 35.21 -13.61 -30.07
C THR A 198 34.16 -14.46 -29.34
N SER A 199 33.28 -13.88 -28.52
CA SER A 199 32.14 -14.59 -27.92
C SER A 199 30.96 -13.65 -27.65
N GLY A 200 29.76 -14.03 -28.11
CA GLY A 200 28.52 -13.24 -27.95
C GLY A 200 27.84 -13.37 -26.58
N GLY A 201 28.57 -13.75 -25.53
CA GLY A 201 28.04 -13.96 -24.19
C GLY A 201 28.51 -12.91 -23.19
N VAL A 202 27.57 -12.10 -22.67
CA VAL A 202 27.83 -11.23 -21.51
C VAL A 202 27.63 -12.05 -20.24
N ASN A 203 28.63 -12.05 -19.35
CA ASN A 203 28.59 -12.84 -18.11
C ASN A 203 28.74 -11.90 -16.91
N ILE A 204 27.65 -11.67 -16.17
CA ILE A 204 27.61 -10.76 -15.02
C ILE A 204 27.68 -11.57 -13.73
N GLY A 205 28.88 -11.74 -13.21
CA GLY A 205 29.09 -12.23 -11.84
C GLY A 205 28.99 -11.07 -10.85
N TYR A 206 28.14 -11.23 -9.83
CA TYR A 206 28.05 -10.28 -8.72
C TYR A 206 29.11 -10.60 -7.64
N ARG A 207 29.61 -9.55 -6.99
CA ARG A 207 30.38 -9.56 -5.74
C ARG A 207 29.69 -8.62 -4.75
#